data_AF-A0A443NMA6-F1
#
_entry.id   AF-A0A443NMA6-F1
#
_cell.length_a   1.000
_cell.length_b   1.000
_cell.length_c   1.000
_cell.angle_alpha   90.00
_cell.angle_beta   90.00
_cell.angle_gamma   90.00
#
_symmetry.space_group_name_H-M   'P 1'
#
loop_
_entity.id
_entity.type
_entity.pdbx_description
1 polymer ?
#
loop_
_entity_poly.entity_id
_entity_poly.type
_entity_poly.pdbx_seq_one_letter_code
_entity_poly.pdbx_strand_id
1 'polypeptide(L)'
;MVLSAFRKQPLCMITSEKKIKRVVNFFVDELGWKPSAISKYPDILLLSIDKRIVPRCSVVRLLMLEGLVKKDLNIFSVLKLNENSFYEKFVSEFQKRVPEVLKAYKGKMEFAWEKEGQSYNS
;
A
#
# COMPACT_ATOMS: atom_id res chain seq x y z
N MET A 1 -13.30 15.00 -5.55
CA MET A 1 -12.00 14.30 -5.38
C MET A 1 -10.88 14.95 -6.20
N VAL A 2 -11.06 15.13 -7.51
CA VAL A 2 -10.01 15.63 -8.43
C VAL A 2 -9.45 17.01 -8.04
N LEU A 3 -10.30 18.02 -7.82
CA LEU A 3 -9.84 19.38 -7.49
C LEU A 3 -9.04 19.45 -6.18
N SER A 4 -9.46 18.72 -5.14
CA SER A 4 -8.72 18.68 -3.87
C SER A 4 -7.41 17.92 -3.98
N ALA A 5 -7.35 16.86 -4.79
CA ALA A 5 -6.12 16.13 -5.07
C ALA A 5 -5.13 17.03 -5.83
N PHE A 6 -5.60 17.72 -6.88
CA PHE A 6 -4.81 18.66 -7.66
C PHE A 6 -4.24 19.80 -6.81
N ARG A 7 -5.05 20.43 -5.95
CA ARG A 7 -4.59 21.50 -5.05
C ARG A 7 -3.48 21.06 -4.09
N LYS A 8 -3.49 19.79 -3.67
CA LYS A 8 -2.48 19.22 -2.75
C LYS A 8 -1.24 18.73 -3.49
N GLN A 9 -1.42 18.17 -4.68
CA GLN A 9 -0.35 17.59 -5.48
C GLN A 9 -0.66 17.80 -6.97
N PRO A 10 -0.27 18.93 -7.56
CA PRO A 10 -0.58 19.23 -8.96
C PRO A 10 -0.04 18.19 -9.94
N LEU A 11 1.09 17.56 -9.61
CA LEU A 11 1.69 16.52 -10.45
C LEU A 11 0.84 15.26 -10.55
N CYS A 12 -0.20 15.07 -9.74
CA CYS A 12 -1.09 13.92 -9.91
C CYS A 12 -1.73 13.88 -11.32
N MET A 13 -1.89 15.03 -11.99
CA MET A 13 -2.48 15.13 -13.33
C MET A 13 -1.58 14.58 -14.44
N ILE A 14 -0.27 14.41 -14.20
CA ILE A 14 0.64 13.77 -15.16
C ILE A 14 0.57 12.23 -15.08
N THR A 15 -0.15 11.70 -14.09
CA THR A 15 -0.30 10.26 -13.88
C THR A 15 -1.31 9.73 -14.88
N SER A 16 -0.93 8.70 -15.66
CA SER A 16 -1.85 8.09 -16.61
C SER A 16 -3.06 7.48 -15.92
N GLU A 17 -4.22 7.53 -16.58
CA GLU A 17 -5.46 6.92 -16.09
C GLU A 17 -5.27 5.44 -15.75
N LYS A 18 -4.52 4.70 -16.58
CA LYS A 18 -4.15 3.31 -16.35
C LYS A 18 -3.43 3.12 -15.00
N LYS A 19 -2.47 3.99 -14.67
CA LYS A 19 -1.76 3.93 -13.38
C LYS A 19 -2.70 4.30 -12.22
N ILE A 20 -3.54 5.32 -12.38
CA ILE A 20 -4.52 5.72 -11.37
C ILE A 20 -5.45 4.54 -11.05
N LYS A 21 -6.03 3.89 -12.07
CA LYS A 21 -6.89 2.70 -11.89
C LYS A 21 -6.17 1.58 -11.16
N ARG A 22 -4.92 1.25 -11.55
CA ARG A 22 -4.13 0.22 -10.84
C ARG A 22 -3.94 0.54 -9.35
N VAL A 23 -3.62 1.80 -9.02
CA VAL A 23 -3.42 2.21 -7.63
C VAL A 23 -4.74 2.16 -6.86
N VAL A 24 -5.82 2.70 -7.44
CA VAL A 24 -7.14 2.70 -6.79
C VAL A 24 -7.63 1.28 -6.55
N ASN A 25 -7.60 0.42 -7.57
CA ASN A 25 -8.00 -0.98 -7.45
C ASN A 25 -7.17 -1.71 -6.39
N PHE A 26 -5.86 -1.51 -6.34
CA PHE A 26 -5.03 -2.11 -5.29
C PHE A 26 -5.49 -1.73 -3.88
N PHE A 27 -5.76 -0.45 -3.61
CA PHE A 27 -6.20 -0.04 -2.28
C PHE A 27 -7.65 -0.43 -1.96
N VAL A 28 -8.54 -0.39 -2.95
CA VAL A 28 -9.96 -0.71 -2.75
C VAL A 28 -10.17 -2.21 -2.67
N ASP A 29 -9.70 -2.94 -3.66
CA ASP A 29 -9.98 -4.37 -3.82
C ASP A 29 -9.11 -5.20 -2.87
N GLU A 30 -7.81 -4.87 -2.75
CA GLU A 30 -6.88 -5.71 -1.96
C GLU A 30 -6.79 -5.31 -0.48
N LEU A 31 -7.07 -4.03 -0.17
CA LEU A 31 -6.96 -3.48 1.19
C LEU A 31 -8.30 -3.01 1.76
N GLY A 32 -9.40 -3.08 1.00
CA GLY A 32 -10.73 -2.71 1.47
C GLY A 32 -10.91 -1.21 1.74
N TRP A 33 -10.05 -0.35 1.19
CA TRP A 33 -10.10 1.08 1.50
C TRP A 33 -11.15 1.81 0.68
N LYS A 34 -11.74 2.84 1.29
CA LYS A 34 -12.63 3.75 0.57
C LYS A 34 -11.83 4.63 -0.41
N PRO A 35 -12.29 4.86 -1.66
CA PRO A 35 -11.64 5.77 -2.60
C PRO A 35 -11.41 7.20 -2.06
N SER A 36 -12.28 7.64 -1.14
CA SER A 36 -12.15 8.93 -0.47
C SER A 36 -10.93 9.03 0.45
N ALA A 37 -10.43 7.91 0.99
CA ALA A 37 -9.20 7.88 1.77
C ALA A 37 -7.97 8.13 0.88
N ILE A 38 -7.94 7.51 -0.31
CA ILE A 38 -6.90 7.69 -1.33
C ILE A 38 -6.80 9.16 -1.75
N SER A 39 -7.95 9.80 -1.97
CA SER A 39 -8.03 11.21 -2.37
C SER A 39 -7.45 12.19 -1.35
N LYS A 40 -7.29 11.79 -0.09
CA LYS A 40 -6.63 12.63 0.93
C LYS A 40 -5.12 12.70 0.74
N TYR A 41 -4.54 11.72 0.05
CA TYR A 41 -3.10 11.51 -0.13
C TYR A 41 -2.72 11.34 -1.62
N PRO A 42 -2.91 12.37 -2.46
CA PRO A 42 -2.68 12.27 -3.90
C PRO A 42 -1.22 11.94 -4.29
N ASP A 43 -0.26 12.18 -3.39
CA ASP A 43 1.16 11.83 -3.60
C ASP A 43 1.38 10.34 -3.88
N ILE A 44 0.49 9.45 -3.41
CA ILE A 44 0.65 8.01 -3.65
C ILE A 44 0.52 7.65 -5.13
N LEU A 45 -0.19 8.47 -5.92
CA LEU A 45 -0.33 8.27 -7.37
C LEU A 45 1.02 8.45 -8.10
N LEU A 46 1.95 9.17 -7.48
CA LEU A 46 3.29 9.38 -8.02
C LEU A 46 4.23 8.22 -7.71
N LEU A 47 3.95 7.40 -6.70
CA LEU A 47 4.80 6.28 -6.31
C LEU A 47 4.75 5.14 -7.34
N SER A 48 5.79 4.31 -7.37
CA SER A 48 5.78 3.07 -8.15
C SER A 48 4.91 2.04 -7.44
N ILE A 49 3.88 1.54 -8.12
CA ILE A 49 3.02 0.50 -7.55
C ILE A 49 3.81 -0.79 -7.29
N ASP A 50 4.52 -1.27 -8.30
CA ASP A 50 5.21 -2.55 -8.27
C ASP A 50 6.48 -2.53 -7.39
N LYS A 51 7.21 -1.40 -7.39
CA LYS A 51 8.48 -1.29 -6.64
C LYS A 51 8.33 -0.73 -5.22
N ARG A 52 7.21 -0.06 -4.91
CA ARG A 52 7.07 0.67 -3.63
C ARG A 52 5.74 0.43 -2.92
N ILE A 53 4.61 0.55 -3.60
CA ILE A 53 3.31 0.39 -2.92
C ILE A 53 3.11 -1.06 -2.50
N VAL A 54 3.18 -2.00 -3.44
CA VAL A 54 2.93 -3.42 -3.19
C VAL A 54 3.90 -3.97 -2.15
N PRO A 55 5.24 -3.87 -2.29
CA PRO A 55 6.16 -4.49 -1.33
C PRO A 55 6.01 -3.94 0.09
N ARG A 56 5.75 -2.64 0.23
CA ARG A 56 5.60 -2.02 1.56
C ARG A 56 4.27 -2.33 2.22
N CYS A 57 3.17 -2.35 1.46
CA CYS A 57 1.88 -2.78 1.98
C CYS A 57 1.91 -4.26 2.38
N SER A 58 2.58 -5.09 1.58
CA SER A 58 2.84 -6.51 1.87
C SER A 58 3.57 -6.72 3.20
N VAL A 59 4.68 -6.01 3.42
CA VAL A 59 5.40 -6.06 4.70
C VAL A 59 4.50 -5.62 5.87
N VAL A 60 3.82 -4.48 5.74
CA VAL A 60 2.98 -3.95 6.83
C VAL A 60 1.83 -4.90 7.15
N ARG A 61 1.17 -5.45 6.13
CA ARG A 61 0.07 -6.41 6.30
C ARG A 61 0.53 -7.67 7.02
N LEU A 62 1.68 -8.23 6.62
CA LEU A 62 2.28 -9.38 7.29
C LEU A 62 2.54 -9.08 8.77
N LEU A 63 3.19 -7.94 9.07
CA LEU A 63 3.49 -7.56 10.45
C LEU A 63 2.22 -7.28 11.28
N MET A 64 1.14 -6.81 10.66
CA MET A 64 -0.16 -6.64 11.34
C MET A 64 -0.80 -7.99 11.68
N LEU A 65 -0.69 -8.98 10.79
CA LEU A 65 -1.19 -10.34 11.02
C LEU A 65 -0.41 -11.04 12.15
N GLU A 66 0.91 -10.83 12.18
CA GLU A 66 1.79 -11.31 13.26
C GLU A 66 1.65 -10.52 14.59
N GLY A 67 0.81 -9.47 14.61
CA GLY A 67 0.62 -8.64 15.80
C GLY A 67 1.84 -7.80 16.20
N LEU A 68 2.80 -7.61 15.29
CA LEU A 68 4.06 -6.90 15.52
C LEU A 68 3.95 -5.39 15.31
N VAL A 69 2.94 -4.95 14.58
CA VAL A 69 2.60 -3.53 14.42
C VAL A 69 1.11 -3.32 14.63
N LYS A 70 0.74 -2.09 14.99
CA LYS A 70 -0.66 -1.75 15.26
C LYS A 70 -1.50 -1.83 13.99
N LYS A 71 -2.75 -2.29 14.13
CA LYS A 71 -3.74 -2.36 13.03
C LYS A 71 -4.16 -0.98 12.51
N ASP A 72 -4.01 0.07 13.32
CA ASP A 72 -4.30 1.47 12.96
C ASP A 72 -3.08 2.23 12.42
N LEU A 73 -1.96 1.53 12.15
CA LEU A 73 -0.77 2.13 11.56
C LEU A 73 -1.12 2.84 10.25
N ASN A 74 -0.73 4.10 10.13
CA ASN A 74 -0.96 4.89 8.93
C ASN A 74 -0.06 4.40 7.77
N ILE A 75 -0.59 3.51 6.94
CA ILE A 75 0.10 2.97 5.75
C ILE A 75 0.56 4.09 4.80
N PHE A 76 -0.18 5.19 4.64
CA PHE A 76 0.25 6.30 3.79
C PHE A 76 1.56 6.93 4.26
N SER A 77 1.76 7.05 5.58
CA SER A 77 3.02 7.53 6.15
C SER A 77 4.16 6.55 5.88
N VAL A 78 3.90 5.24 5.97
CA VAL A 78 4.90 4.20 5.69
C VAL A 78 5.32 4.22 4.22
N LEU A 79 4.38 4.43 3.30
CA LEU A 79 4.66 4.56 1.87
C LEU A 79 5.57 5.76 1.54
N LYS A 80 5.51 6.82 2.35
CA LYS A 80 6.31 8.04 2.16
C LYS A 80 7.74 7.94 2.70
N LEU A 81 8.05 6.99 3.57
CA LEU A 81 9.42 6.82 4.11
C LEU A 81 10.45 6.66 2.98
N ASN A 82 11.65 7.20 3.16
CA ASN A 82 12.74 6.84 2.25
C ASN A 82 13.07 5.32 2.38
N GLU A 83 13.86 4.81 1.45
CA GLU A 83 14.13 3.38 1.37
C GLU A 83 14.82 2.82 2.62
N ASN A 84 15.86 3.50 3.08
CA ASN A 84 16.63 3.09 4.26
C ASN A 84 15.76 3.07 5.52
N SER A 85 15.01 4.14 5.75
CA SER A 85 14.11 4.25 6.92
C SER A 85 12.98 3.22 6.89
N PHE A 86 12.48 2.86 5.70
CA PHE A 86 11.51 1.77 5.60
C PHE A 86 12.16 0.42 5.90
N TYR A 87 13.31 0.16 5.29
CA TYR A 87 14.04 -1.09 5.45
C TYR A 87 14.43 -1.32 6.92
N GLU A 88 15.04 -0.35 7.57
CA GLU A 88 15.45 -0.48 8.97
C GLU A 88 14.25 -0.77 9.88
N LYS A 89 13.19 0.03 9.78
CA LYS A 89 12.04 -0.02 10.70
C LYS A 89 11.11 -1.21 10.49
N PHE A 90 10.96 -1.69 9.25
CA PHE A 90 9.94 -2.68 8.92
C PHE A 90 10.52 -3.98 8.35
N VAL A 91 11.78 -3.99 7.89
CA VAL A 91 12.41 -5.19 7.31
C VAL A 91 13.50 -5.71 8.22
N SER A 92 14.54 -4.92 8.48
CA SER A 92 15.69 -5.31 9.28
C SER A 92 15.31 -5.67 10.72
N GLU A 93 14.41 -4.88 11.32
CA GLU A 93 13.91 -5.12 12.67
C GLU A 93 13.24 -6.49 12.83
N PHE A 94 12.45 -6.91 11.82
CA PHE A 94 11.60 -8.09 11.95
C PHE A 94 12.08 -9.31 11.19
N GLN A 95 13.01 -9.19 10.23
CA GLN A 95 13.41 -10.31 9.36
C GLN A 95 14.00 -11.53 10.10
N LYS A 96 14.55 -11.36 11.30
CA LYS A 96 15.03 -12.50 12.11
C LYS A 96 13.88 -13.28 12.75
N ARG A 97 12.79 -12.60 13.10
CA ARG A 97 11.60 -13.19 13.74
C ARG A 97 10.59 -13.68 12.71
N VAL A 98 10.45 -12.94 11.60
CA VAL A 98 9.53 -13.21 10.49
C VAL A 98 10.32 -13.13 9.18
N PRO A 99 11.00 -14.21 8.77
CA PRO A 99 11.82 -14.24 7.55
C PRO A 99 11.06 -13.88 6.27
N GLU A 100 9.74 -14.11 6.24
CA GLU A 100 8.81 -13.79 5.16
C GLU A 100 8.77 -12.28 4.86
N VAL A 101 9.09 -11.42 5.84
CA VAL A 101 9.18 -9.97 5.65
C VAL A 101 10.18 -9.62 4.54
N LEU A 102 11.31 -10.34 4.44
CA LEU A 102 12.28 -10.12 3.37
C LEU A 102 11.75 -10.55 2.00
N LYS A 103 10.93 -11.61 1.94
CA LYS A 103 10.24 -12.04 0.70
C LYS A 103 9.20 -10.99 0.29
N ALA A 104 8.43 -10.47 1.25
CA ALA A 104 7.44 -9.41 1.05
C ALA A 104 8.08 -8.17 0.44
N TYR A 105 9.17 -7.72 1.05
CA TYR A 105 9.93 -6.54 0.65
C TYR A 105 10.52 -6.67 -0.76
N LYS A 106 10.94 -7.87 -1.16
CA LYS A 106 11.44 -8.15 -2.52
C LYS A 106 10.31 -8.26 -3.56
N GLY A 107 9.05 -8.07 -3.18
CA GLY A 107 7.89 -8.24 -4.06
C GLY A 107 7.66 -9.69 -4.48
N LYS A 108 8.15 -10.65 -3.68
CA LYS A 108 8.08 -12.10 -3.96
C LYS A 108 7.04 -12.82 -3.09
N MET A 109 6.20 -12.08 -2.37
CA MET A 109 5.03 -12.67 -1.74
C MET A 109 3.87 -12.60 -2.70
N GLU A 110 3.41 -13.77 -3.13
CA GLU A 110 2.05 -13.91 -3.62
C GLU A 110 1.17 -13.90 -2.39
N PHE A 111 0.62 -12.74 -2.04
CA PHE A 111 -0.62 -12.79 -1.29
C PHE A 111 -1.60 -13.43 -2.26
N ALA A 112 -2.00 -14.67 -1.99
CA ALA A 112 -3.34 -15.08 -2.37
C ALA A 112 -4.25 -14.13 -1.58
N TRP A 113 -4.57 -12.99 -2.18
CA TRP A 113 -5.64 -12.14 -1.70
C TRP A 113 -6.89 -12.98 -1.94
N GLU A 114 -7.19 -13.81 -0.93
CA GLU A 114 -8.28 -14.76 -0.98
C GLU A 114 -9.51 -14.03 -1.48
N LYS A 115 -10.02 -14.45 -2.63
CA LYS A 115 -11.38 -14.11 -3.04
C LYS A 115 -12.32 -14.84 -2.09
N GLU A 116 -12.42 -14.37 -0.86
CA GLU A 116 -13.59 -14.67 -0.06
C GLU A 116 -14.75 -13.90 -0.71
N GLY A 117 -15.60 -14.68 -1.37
CA GLY A 117 -16.76 -14.15 -2.06
C GLY A 117 -17.67 -13.39 -1.10
N GLN A 118 -18.13 -12.24 -1.56
CA GLN A 118 -19.50 -11.83 -1.30
C GLN A 118 -20.17 -11.54 -2.64
N SER A 119 -20.87 -12.56 -3.12
CA SER A 119 -22.14 -12.35 -3.80
C SER A 119 -22.96 -11.39 -2.96
N TYR A 120 -23.27 -10.21 -3.50
CA TYR A 120 -24.54 -9.58 -3.22
C TYR A 120 -25.23 -9.36 -4.56
N ASN A 121 -26.15 -10.28 -4.80
CA ASN A 121 -27.28 -10.09 -5.69
C ASN A 121 -28.09 -8.86 -5.25
N SER A 122 -28.75 -8.27 -6.26
CA SER A 122 -29.75 -7.18 -6.27
C SER A 122 -29.23 -5.75 -6.36
#